data_AF-A0A6L5K213-F1
#
_entry.id   AF-A0A6L5K213-F1
#
_cell.length_a   1.000
_cell.length_b   1.000
_cell.length_c   1.000
_cell.angle_alpha   90.00
_cell.angle_beta   90.00
_cell.angle_gamma   90.00
#
_symmetry.space_group_name_H-M   'P 1'
#
loop_
_entity.id
_entity.type
_entity.pdbx_description
1 polymer ?
#
loop_
_entity_poly.entity_id
_entity_poly.type
_entity_poly.pdbx_seq_one_letter_code
_entity_poly.pdbx_strand_id
1 'polypeptide(L)'
;MSEFTLIKNCDVFTPLRMIQSGSILMEGEKIKRVGQFGDSGIPPGTRVFNFKNRVAVPGFIDIHLHGGGGEEFTDSSAESIITALKTHLKNGTTSLLPTLMTASHEQILNTIRTFLDIKNNNPDIPDIIGLNLEGPYISKEKRGVQRTQYIRRPSLAEMKEYIEVSQGSIKIVTVAPEIDGISAFIRFLTERNIIPSAGHTNAGFEQTQQAIEAGVRLATHIFNAMRDFDILFHL
;
A
#
# COMPACT_ATOMS: atom_id res chain seq x y z
N MET A 1 27.45 -15.94 13.48
CA MET A 1 27.11 -17.11 12.64
C MET A 1 25.76 -16.81 12.01
N SER A 2 25.55 -17.09 10.72
CA SER A 2 24.23 -16.88 10.10
C SER A 2 23.20 -17.79 10.75
N GLU A 3 22.05 -17.25 11.14
CA GLU A 3 20.91 -18.04 11.61
C GLU A 3 20.16 -18.62 10.41
N PHE A 4 19.84 -19.92 10.47
CA PHE A 4 19.10 -20.61 9.42
C PHE A 4 17.73 -21.05 9.92
N THR A 5 16.72 -20.92 9.05
CA THR A 5 15.36 -21.42 9.28
C THR A 5 14.91 -22.28 8.11
N LEU A 6 14.37 -23.46 8.38
CA LEU A 6 13.80 -24.39 7.41
C LEU A 6 12.30 -24.54 7.63
N ILE A 7 11.51 -24.17 6.64
CA ILE A 7 10.06 -24.43 6.56
C ILE A 7 9.90 -25.63 5.63
N LYS A 8 9.36 -26.77 6.09
CA LYS A 8 9.26 -28.00 5.28
C LYS A 8 7.87 -28.62 5.23
N ASN A 9 7.66 -29.46 4.21
CA ASN A 9 6.45 -30.23 3.95
C ASN A 9 5.19 -29.37 3.71
N CYS A 10 5.33 -28.22 3.08
CA CYS A 10 4.20 -27.36 2.72
C CYS A 10 4.08 -27.21 1.21
N ASP A 11 2.89 -26.91 0.71
CA ASP A 11 2.73 -26.56 -0.70
C ASP A 11 3.19 -25.12 -0.90
N VAL A 12 4.30 -24.94 -1.63
CA VAL A 12 4.95 -23.64 -1.78
C VAL A 12 4.53 -23.00 -3.10
N PHE A 13 3.85 -21.86 -3.03
CA PHE A 13 3.57 -21.04 -4.20
C PHE A 13 4.73 -20.09 -4.47
N THR A 14 5.25 -20.17 -5.69
CA THR A 14 6.21 -19.23 -6.24
C THR A 14 5.53 -18.42 -7.34
N PRO A 15 6.14 -17.33 -7.84
CA PRO A 15 5.60 -16.59 -8.98
C PRO A 15 5.41 -17.43 -10.25
N LEU A 16 6.08 -18.59 -10.36
CA LEU A 16 6.10 -19.40 -11.58
C LEU A 16 5.31 -20.71 -11.46
N ARG A 17 5.20 -21.27 -10.26
CA ARG A 17 4.58 -22.59 -10.02
C ARG A 17 4.28 -22.85 -8.55
N MET A 18 3.44 -23.85 -8.32
CA MET A 18 3.30 -24.52 -7.04
C MET A 18 4.29 -25.69 -6.93
N ILE A 19 4.93 -25.85 -5.77
CA ILE A 19 5.81 -26.97 -5.43
C ILE A 19 5.12 -27.77 -4.32
N GLN A 20 4.60 -28.95 -4.67
CA GLN A 20 3.94 -29.82 -3.71
C GLN A 20 4.92 -30.38 -2.69
N SER A 21 4.54 -30.43 -1.41
CA SER A 21 5.42 -30.91 -0.33
C SER A 21 6.84 -30.32 -0.38
N GLY A 22 6.92 -29.04 -0.68
CA GLY A 22 8.17 -28.28 -0.79
C GLY A 22 8.74 -27.84 0.56
N SER A 23 9.95 -27.29 0.45
CA SER A 23 10.75 -26.75 1.54
C SER A 23 11.33 -25.39 1.16
N ILE A 24 11.44 -24.49 2.14
CA ILE A 24 12.05 -23.16 2.04
C ILE A 24 13.15 -23.07 3.10
N LEU A 25 14.38 -22.84 2.67
CA LEU A 25 15.52 -22.56 3.55
C LEU A 25 15.80 -21.05 3.53
N MET A 26 15.83 -20.44 4.71
CA MET A 26 16.16 -19.04 4.93
C MET A 26 17.52 -18.91 5.63
N GLU A 27 18.27 -17.88 5.27
CA GLU A 27 19.50 -17.44 5.92
C GLU A 27 19.30 -15.98 6.39
N GLY A 28 19.11 -15.79 7.69
CA GLY A 28 18.60 -14.53 8.24
C GLY A 28 17.27 -14.15 7.58
N GLU A 29 17.22 -12.95 7.00
CA GLU A 29 16.03 -12.40 6.32
C GLU A 29 15.88 -12.83 4.86
N LYS A 30 16.83 -13.59 4.31
CA LYS A 30 16.86 -13.95 2.89
C LYS A 30 16.45 -15.39 2.66
N ILE A 31 15.64 -15.61 1.62
CA ILE A 31 15.36 -16.95 1.10
C ILE A 31 16.62 -17.46 0.39
N LYS A 32 17.21 -18.55 0.89
CA LYS A 32 18.41 -19.18 0.33
C LYS A 32 18.08 -20.23 -0.72
N ARG A 33 17.01 -21.00 -0.51
CA ARG A 33 16.62 -22.12 -1.37
C ARG A 33 15.13 -22.42 -1.24
N VAL A 34 14.48 -22.71 -2.37
CA VAL A 34 13.10 -23.19 -2.44
C VAL A 34 13.05 -24.40 -3.37
N GLY A 35 12.35 -25.47 -2.99
CA GLY A 35 12.25 -26.68 -3.81
C GLY A 35 11.76 -27.89 -3.03
N GLN A 36 11.76 -29.04 -3.69
CA GLN A 36 11.62 -30.33 -3.00
C GLN A 36 13.02 -30.78 -2.56
N PHE A 37 13.28 -30.71 -1.26
CA PHE A 37 14.50 -31.24 -0.66
C PHE A 37 14.24 -31.65 0.79
N GLY A 38 14.91 -32.72 1.21
CA GLY A 38 14.89 -33.20 2.59
C GLY A 38 15.94 -32.51 3.48
N ASP A 39 16.30 -33.15 4.59
CA ASP A 39 17.18 -32.57 5.61
C ASP A 39 18.68 -32.61 5.24
N SER A 40 19.04 -33.20 4.09
CA SER A 40 20.43 -33.28 3.63
C SER A 40 20.94 -31.93 3.13
N GLY A 41 22.15 -31.54 3.59
CA GLY A 41 22.77 -30.26 3.25
C GLY A 41 22.20 -29.05 4.00
N ILE A 42 21.38 -29.28 5.04
CA ILE A 42 20.89 -28.22 5.91
C ILE A 42 21.97 -27.89 6.96
N PRO A 43 22.35 -26.61 7.15
CA PRO A 43 23.36 -26.22 8.12
C PRO A 43 23.04 -26.68 9.55
N PRO A 44 24.04 -27.11 10.35
CA PRO A 44 23.84 -27.44 11.75
C PRO A 44 23.21 -26.28 12.54
N GLY A 45 22.29 -26.58 13.47
CA GLY A 45 21.61 -25.57 14.28
C GLY A 45 20.45 -24.85 13.57
N THR A 46 20.08 -25.25 12.35
CA THR A 46 18.90 -24.71 11.65
C THR A 46 17.62 -24.91 12.46
N ARG A 47 16.82 -23.86 12.64
CA ARG A 47 15.48 -23.92 13.22
C ARG A 47 14.52 -24.55 12.21
N VAL A 48 13.81 -25.62 12.59
CA VAL A 48 12.96 -26.37 11.66
C VAL A 48 11.49 -26.24 12.03
N PHE A 49 10.66 -25.83 11.06
CA PHE A 49 9.21 -25.78 11.14
C PHE A 49 8.59 -26.73 10.12
N ASN A 50 7.65 -27.57 10.55
CA ASN A 50 6.98 -28.54 9.69
C ASN A 50 5.51 -28.16 9.52
N PHE A 51 5.12 -27.82 8.30
CA PHE A 51 3.79 -27.29 7.96
C PHE A 51 3.04 -28.20 6.99
N LYS A 52 2.96 -29.49 7.34
CA LYS A 52 2.19 -30.49 6.58
C LYS A 52 0.76 -30.01 6.32
N ASN A 53 0.29 -30.19 5.07
CA ASN A 53 -1.05 -29.80 4.61
C ASN A 53 -1.34 -28.28 4.75
N ARG A 54 -0.30 -27.44 4.77
CA ARG A 54 -0.43 -25.99 4.71
C ARG A 54 0.19 -25.47 3.43
N VAL A 55 -0.19 -24.24 3.11
CA VAL A 55 0.31 -23.50 1.96
C VAL A 55 1.27 -22.42 2.45
N ALA A 56 2.42 -22.30 1.78
CA ALA A 56 3.32 -21.17 1.93
C ALA A 56 3.23 -20.28 0.69
N VAL A 57 2.92 -19.01 0.90
CA VAL A 57 2.90 -17.94 -0.11
C VAL A 57 3.89 -16.84 0.32
N PRO A 58 4.37 -16.00 -0.61
CA PRO A 58 4.96 -14.73 -0.23
C PRO A 58 3.97 -13.94 0.65
N GLY A 59 4.49 -13.25 1.67
CA GLY A 59 3.65 -12.37 2.48
C GLY A 59 2.98 -11.31 1.60
N PHE A 60 1.73 -10.96 1.93
CA PHE A 60 0.96 -10.04 1.11
C PHE A 60 1.49 -8.61 1.21
N ILE A 61 1.32 -7.89 0.10
CA ILE A 61 1.59 -6.45 0.01
C ILE A 61 0.25 -5.75 -0.16
N ASP A 62 -0.15 -4.95 0.82
CA ASP A 62 -1.39 -4.17 0.75
C ASP A 62 -1.06 -2.69 0.52
N ILE A 63 -1.53 -2.14 -0.60
CA ILE A 63 -1.24 -0.76 -1.03
C ILE A 63 -2.36 0.23 -0.70
N HIS A 64 -3.51 -0.24 -0.20
CA HIS A 64 -4.68 0.60 0.10
C HIS A 64 -5.46 0.09 1.32
N LEU A 65 -5.19 0.70 2.48
CA LEU A 65 -5.77 0.33 3.76
C LEU A 65 -5.88 1.54 4.70
N HIS A 66 -7.04 1.74 5.32
CA HIS A 66 -7.29 2.90 6.20
C HIS A 66 -7.21 2.58 7.70
N GLY A 67 -7.05 1.30 8.06
CA GLY A 67 -7.09 0.83 9.43
C GLY A 67 -7.11 -0.70 9.51
N GLY A 68 -7.40 -1.24 10.69
CA GLY A 68 -7.46 -2.67 10.95
C GLY A 68 -7.74 -2.96 12.42
N GLY A 69 -8.37 -4.09 12.73
CA GLY A 69 -8.58 -4.51 14.13
C GLY A 69 -9.52 -3.61 14.95
N GLY A 70 -10.37 -2.82 14.28
CA GLY A 70 -11.27 -1.85 14.92
C GLY A 70 -10.72 -0.42 14.96
N GLU A 71 -9.46 -0.22 14.58
CA GLU A 71 -8.77 1.07 14.63
C GLU A 71 -8.57 1.66 13.23
N GLU A 72 -8.47 3.00 13.14
CA GLU A 72 -8.17 3.74 11.90
C GLU A 72 -6.76 4.37 11.93
N PHE A 73 -6.31 4.90 10.81
CA PHE A 73 -4.98 5.52 10.68
C PHE A 73 -4.99 7.05 10.70
N THR A 74 -6.05 7.67 10.18
CA THR A 74 -6.08 9.12 9.98
C THR A 74 -6.60 9.76 11.26
N ASP A 75 -5.88 10.75 11.81
CA ASP A 75 -6.27 11.43 13.05
C ASP A 75 -6.35 10.49 14.28
N SER A 76 -5.46 9.49 14.33
CA SER A 76 -5.45 8.45 15.37
C SER A 76 -4.19 8.48 16.23
N SER A 77 -4.25 7.86 17.41
CA SER A 77 -3.07 7.70 18.27
C SER A 77 -2.09 6.67 17.71
N ALA A 78 -0.84 6.70 18.20
CA ALA A 78 0.17 5.73 17.80
C ALA A 78 -0.23 4.30 18.16
N GLU A 79 -0.89 4.10 19.31
CA GLU A 79 -1.38 2.80 19.78
C GLU A 79 -2.45 2.22 18.86
N SER A 80 -3.40 3.04 18.41
CA SER A 80 -4.43 2.65 17.43
C SER A 80 -3.79 2.22 16.11
N ILE A 81 -2.83 3.00 15.60
CA ILE A 81 -2.11 2.68 14.37
C ILE A 81 -1.34 1.35 14.51
N ILE A 82 -0.60 1.16 15.61
CA ILE A 82 0.16 -0.08 15.87
C ILE A 82 -0.79 -1.28 15.95
N THR A 83 -1.96 -1.13 16.58
CA THR A 83 -2.98 -2.19 16.67
C THR A 83 -3.49 -2.60 15.29
N ALA A 84 -3.80 -1.63 14.44
CA ALA A 84 -4.20 -1.88 13.06
C ALA A 84 -3.09 -2.57 12.25
N LEU A 85 -1.84 -2.07 12.33
CA LEU A 85 -0.68 -2.65 11.66
C LEU A 85 -0.43 -4.11 12.09
N LYS A 86 -0.45 -4.40 13.39
CA LYS A 86 -0.30 -5.78 13.92
C LYS A 86 -1.45 -6.70 13.48
N THR A 87 -2.65 -6.15 13.32
CA THR A 87 -3.78 -6.92 12.79
C THR A 87 -3.54 -7.37 11.35
N HIS A 88 -2.98 -6.50 10.50
CA HIS A 88 -2.59 -6.87 9.13
C HIS A 88 -1.53 -7.96 9.10
N LEU A 89 -0.48 -7.84 9.92
CA LEU A 89 0.57 -8.86 10.02
C LEU A 89 0.04 -10.22 10.48
N LYS A 90 -0.87 -10.23 11.46
CA LYS A 90 -1.53 -11.45 11.93
C LYS A 90 -2.33 -12.16 10.83
N ASN A 91 -2.80 -11.42 9.82
CA ASN A 91 -3.58 -11.95 8.70
C ASN A 91 -2.77 -12.16 7.42
N GLY A 92 -1.43 -12.07 7.49
CA GLY A 92 -0.52 -12.43 6.39
C GLY A 92 0.00 -11.27 5.53
N THR A 93 -0.38 -10.03 5.82
CA THR A 93 0.18 -8.84 5.17
C THR A 93 1.50 -8.46 5.83
N THR A 94 2.61 -8.64 5.12
CA THR A 94 3.96 -8.41 5.66
C THR A 94 4.55 -7.06 5.27
N SER A 95 4.01 -6.44 4.22
CA SER A 95 4.41 -5.11 3.76
C SER A 95 3.18 -4.32 3.36
N LEU A 96 3.16 -3.02 3.64
CA LEU A 96 1.97 -2.22 3.35
C LEU A 96 2.23 -0.72 3.16
N LEU A 97 1.26 -0.05 2.53
CA LEU A 97 1.17 1.41 2.41
C LEU A 97 -0.05 1.92 3.20
N PRO A 98 0.11 2.30 4.49
CA PRO A 98 -0.97 2.89 5.26
C PRO A 98 -1.57 4.09 4.51
N THR A 99 -2.89 4.11 4.40
CA THR A 99 -3.60 5.05 3.54
C THR A 99 -4.28 6.12 4.37
N LEU A 100 -3.81 7.36 4.22
CA LEU A 100 -4.38 8.53 4.85
C LEU A 100 -5.59 8.99 4.04
N MET A 101 -6.70 9.24 4.73
CA MET A 101 -7.91 9.80 4.13
C MET A 101 -7.80 11.32 3.96
N THR A 102 -8.76 11.90 3.24
CA THR A 102 -8.92 13.34 3.13
C THR A 102 -9.17 13.98 4.50
N ALA A 103 -8.20 14.76 4.96
CA ALA A 103 -8.21 15.46 6.24
C ALA A 103 -7.66 16.90 6.10
N SER A 104 -7.67 17.66 7.20
CA SER A 104 -7.01 18.97 7.22
C SER A 104 -5.51 18.85 6.96
N HIS A 105 -4.89 19.96 6.55
CA HIS A 105 -3.45 19.99 6.29
C HIS A 105 -2.62 19.50 7.49
N GLU A 106 -2.93 20.03 8.68
CA GLU A 106 -2.26 19.68 9.94
C GLU A 106 -2.44 18.21 10.33
N GLN A 107 -3.64 17.66 10.13
CA GLN A 107 -3.90 16.25 10.42
C GLN A 107 -3.04 15.34 9.53
N ILE A 108 -2.94 15.63 8.23
CA ILE A 108 -2.09 14.86 7.31
C ILE A 108 -0.62 14.94 7.75
N LEU A 109 -0.11 16.14 8.04
CA LEU A 109 1.26 16.32 8.52
C LEU A 109 1.54 15.52 9.80
N ASN A 110 0.63 15.59 10.78
CA ASN A 110 0.77 14.88 12.04
C ASN A 110 0.74 13.36 11.85
N THR A 111 -0.22 12.85 11.07
CA THR A 111 -0.29 11.41 10.79
C THR A 111 0.95 10.90 10.05
N ILE A 112 1.51 11.67 9.10
CA ILE A 112 2.78 11.33 8.43
C ILE A 112 3.92 11.19 9.46
N ARG A 113 4.07 12.16 10.36
CA ARG A 113 5.12 12.13 11.41
C ARG A 113 4.96 10.91 12.32
N THR A 114 3.73 10.60 12.73
CA THR A 114 3.44 9.43 13.56
C THR A 114 3.82 8.11 12.86
N PHE A 115 3.55 7.97 11.56
CA PHE A 115 3.97 6.77 10.82
C PHE A 115 5.48 6.61 10.72
N LEU A 116 6.22 7.71 10.53
CA LEU A 116 7.69 7.65 10.52
C LEU A 116 8.26 7.24 11.87
N ASP A 117 7.70 7.78 12.95
CA ASP A 117 8.09 7.41 14.31
C ASP A 117 7.82 5.92 14.59
N ILE A 118 6.60 5.46 14.26
CA ILE A 118 6.20 4.06 14.44
C ILE A 118 7.13 3.14 13.65
N LYS A 119 7.39 3.45 12.38
CA LYS A 119 8.27 2.66 11.51
C LYS A 119 9.67 2.49 12.09
N ASN A 120 10.23 3.54 12.71
CA ASN A 120 11.60 3.52 13.21
C ASN A 120 11.73 2.85 14.59
N ASN A 121 10.66 2.87 15.39
CA ASN A 121 10.72 2.48 16.81
C ASN A 121 9.99 1.16 17.13
N ASN A 122 9.34 0.51 16.14
CA ASN A 122 8.57 -0.71 16.36
C ASN A 122 9.04 -1.81 15.38
N PRO A 123 9.74 -2.85 15.84
CA PRO A 123 10.15 -3.97 14.98
C PRO A 123 9.06 -5.01 14.75
N ASP A 124 8.02 -5.07 15.61
CA ASP A 124 6.99 -6.11 15.60
C ASP A 124 5.73 -5.70 14.81
N ILE A 125 5.91 -5.01 13.69
CA ILE A 125 4.86 -4.55 12.77
C ILE A 125 5.21 -4.99 11.34
N PRO A 126 4.25 -5.02 10.40
CA PRO A 126 4.58 -5.20 8.99
C PRO A 126 5.46 -4.05 8.49
N ASP A 127 6.24 -4.31 7.44
CA ASP A 127 7.10 -3.31 6.84
C ASP A 127 6.27 -2.19 6.19
N ILE A 128 6.42 -0.97 6.72
CA ILE A 128 5.82 0.23 6.14
C ILE A 128 6.71 0.66 4.97
N ILE A 129 6.41 0.13 3.78
CA ILE A 129 7.17 0.40 2.55
C ILE A 129 6.91 1.80 1.96
N GLY A 130 6.03 2.56 2.59
CA GLY A 130 5.69 3.95 2.26
C GLY A 130 4.28 4.33 2.75
N LEU A 131 3.76 5.45 2.25
CA LEU A 131 2.42 5.95 2.55
C LEU A 131 1.60 6.13 1.25
N ASN A 132 0.29 5.94 1.35
CA ASN A 132 -0.68 6.26 0.31
C ASN A 132 -1.55 7.43 0.80
N LEU A 133 -1.69 8.49 0.00
CA LEU A 133 -2.61 9.59 0.30
C LEU A 133 -3.85 9.45 -0.57
N GLU A 134 -4.99 9.11 0.03
CA GLU A 134 -6.27 9.06 -0.69
C GLU A 134 -6.99 10.41 -0.60
N GLY A 135 -6.67 11.29 -1.55
CA GLY A 135 -7.03 12.70 -1.50
C GLY A 135 -5.95 13.55 -0.84
N PRO A 136 -6.23 14.84 -0.56
CA PRO A 136 -7.53 15.51 -0.60
C PRO A 136 -7.94 16.07 -1.98
N TYR A 137 -7.16 15.78 -3.03
CA TYR A 137 -7.32 16.32 -4.39
C TYR A 137 -8.28 15.48 -5.25
N ILE A 138 -9.48 15.25 -4.72
CA ILE A 138 -10.50 14.34 -5.26
C ILE A 138 -11.83 15.03 -5.54
N SER A 139 -12.72 14.37 -6.27
CA SER A 139 -14.02 14.92 -6.65
C SER A 139 -14.97 14.98 -5.47
N LYS A 140 -15.62 16.14 -5.27
CA LYS A 140 -16.70 16.27 -4.28
C LYS A 140 -17.92 15.43 -4.65
N GLU A 141 -18.18 15.23 -5.93
CA GLU A 141 -19.30 14.43 -6.44
C GLU A 141 -19.12 12.94 -6.11
N LYS A 142 -17.88 12.45 -6.24
CA LYS A 142 -17.52 11.06 -5.97
C LYS A 142 -16.75 10.92 -4.66
N ARG A 143 -17.10 11.71 -3.64
CA ARG A 143 -16.40 11.73 -2.34
C ARG A 143 -16.48 10.41 -1.55
N GLY A 144 -17.53 9.61 -1.75
CA GLY A 144 -17.80 8.46 -0.88
C GLY A 144 -17.83 8.85 0.61
N VAL A 145 -16.98 8.20 1.42
CA VAL A 145 -16.83 8.45 2.86
C VAL A 145 -15.90 9.63 3.21
N GLN A 146 -15.24 10.24 2.21
CA GLN A 146 -14.29 11.32 2.43
C GLN A 146 -15.00 12.59 2.95
N ARG A 147 -14.37 13.29 3.91
CA ARG A 147 -14.93 14.49 4.56
C ARG A 147 -14.91 15.68 3.60
N THR A 148 -16.08 16.07 3.09
CA THR A 148 -16.24 17.10 2.04
C THR A 148 -15.56 18.42 2.35
N GLN A 149 -15.53 18.83 3.62
CA GLN A 149 -14.93 20.09 4.06
C GLN A 149 -13.41 20.18 3.84
N TYR A 150 -12.73 19.04 3.72
CA TYR A 150 -11.29 18.98 3.49
C TYR A 150 -10.91 18.72 2.03
N ILE A 151 -11.88 18.37 1.18
CA ILE A 151 -11.66 18.22 -0.26
C ILE A 151 -11.30 19.57 -0.87
N ARG A 152 -10.14 19.65 -1.52
CA ARG A 152 -9.56 20.89 -2.04
C ARG A 152 -8.80 20.66 -3.35
N ARG A 153 -8.54 21.76 -4.08
CA ARG A 153 -7.80 21.71 -5.34
C ARG A 153 -6.34 21.28 -5.11
N PRO A 154 -5.68 20.67 -6.11
CA PRO A 154 -4.27 20.31 -6.01
C PRO A 154 -3.40 21.53 -5.68
N SER A 155 -2.50 21.35 -4.71
CA SER A 155 -1.56 22.37 -4.27
C SER A 155 -0.14 21.80 -4.26
N LEU A 156 0.73 22.35 -5.10
CA LEU A 156 2.14 21.96 -5.14
C LEU A 156 2.88 22.36 -3.86
N ALA A 157 2.50 23.46 -3.21
CA ALA A 157 3.09 23.88 -1.95
C ALA A 157 2.79 22.85 -0.85
N GLU A 158 1.52 22.49 -0.69
CA GLU A 158 1.07 21.49 0.27
C GLU A 158 1.73 20.13 0.03
N MET A 159 1.77 19.66 -1.22
CA MET A 159 2.39 18.38 -1.54
C MET A 159 3.90 18.38 -1.28
N LYS A 160 4.61 19.50 -1.49
CA LYS A 160 6.04 19.62 -1.16
C LYS A 160 6.28 19.45 0.34
N GLU A 161 5.45 20.08 1.16
CA GLU A 161 5.54 19.94 2.63
C GLU A 161 5.29 18.49 3.06
N TYR A 162 4.31 17.81 2.45
CA TYR A 162 4.08 16.39 2.72
C TYR A 162 5.26 15.50 2.33
N ILE A 163 5.90 15.78 1.19
CA ILE A 163 7.09 15.04 0.74
C ILE A 163 8.27 15.27 1.69
N GLU A 164 8.47 16.50 2.13
CA GLU A 164 9.53 16.86 3.08
C GLU A 164 9.33 16.17 4.43
N VAL A 165 8.14 16.31 5.03
CA VAL A 165 7.82 15.73 6.34
C VAL A 165 7.79 14.19 6.28
N SER A 166 7.37 13.61 5.15
CA SER A 166 7.40 12.15 4.96
C SER A 166 8.79 11.59 4.66
N GLN A 167 9.81 12.44 4.47
CA GLN A 167 11.16 12.04 4.08
C GLN A 167 11.16 11.14 2.83
N GLY A 168 10.29 11.46 1.86
CA GLY A 168 10.12 10.69 0.62
C GLY A 168 9.36 9.36 0.78
N SER A 169 8.66 9.16 1.91
CA SER A 169 7.91 7.92 2.16
C SER A 169 6.56 7.86 1.43
N ILE A 170 6.02 8.96 0.92
CA ILE A 170 4.79 8.93 0.12
C ILE A 170 5.06 8.24 -1.22
N LYS A 171 4.26 7.22 -1.56
CA LYS A 171 4.42 6.41 -2.78
C LYS A 171 3.23 6.50 -3.72
N ILE A 172 2.04 6.72 -3.19
CA ILE A 172 0.80 6.80 -3.98
C ILE A 172 0.03 8.03 -3.54
N VAL A 173 -0.55 8.76 -4.50
CA VAL A 173 -1.51 9.82 -4.24
C VAL A 173 -2.72 9.61 -5.16
N THR A 174 -3.90 9.46 -4.56
CA THR A 174 -5.17 9.39 -5.30
C THR A 174 -5.62 10.79 -5.68
N VAL A 175 -5.95 10.96 -6.96
CA VAL A 175 -6.36 12.23 -7.57
C VAL A 175 -7.58 12.01 -8.46
N ALA A 176 -8.38 13.06 -8.63
CA ALA A 176 -9.49 13.08 -9.57
C ALA A 176 -9.09 13.81 -10.88
N PRO A 177 -9.04 13.09 -12.03
CA PRO A 177 -8.64 13.65 -13.33
C PRO A 177 -9.42 14.89 -13.81
N GLU A 178 -10.66 15.08 -13.40
CA GLU A 178 -11.50 16.21 -13.84
C GLU A 178 -11.19 17.54 -13.13
N ILE A 179 -10.31 17.55 -12.12
CA ILE A 179 -10.04 18.74 -11.31
C ILE A 179 -9.05 19.68 -12.01
N ASP A 180 -9.37 20.97 -12.02
CA ASP A 180 -8.49 22.02 -12.53
C ASP A 180 -7.08 21.95 -11.92
N GLY A 181 -6.07 22.02 -12.80
CA GLY A 181 -4.65 21.98 -12.40
C GLY A 181 -4.09 20.59 -12.13
N ILE A 182 -4.89 19.52 -12.20
CA ILE A 182 -4.44 18.18 -11.84
C ILE A 182 -3.36 17.64 -12.78
N SER A 183 -3.36 18.00 -14.06
CA SER A 183 -2.34 17.54 -15.02
C SER A 183 -0.92 17.98 -14.64
N ALA A 184 -0.74 19.23 -14.20
CA ALA A 184 0.56 19.71 -13.73
C ALA A 184 0.96 19.05 -12.40
N PHE A 185 -0.03 18.80 -11.53
CA PHE A 185 0.15 18.11 -10.28
C PHE A 185 0.60 16.64 -10.48
N ILE A 186 -0.03 15.92 -11.40
CA ILE A 186 0.33 14.54 -11.78
C ILE A 186 1.78 14.49 -12.24
N ARG A 187 2.18 15.38 -13.17
CA ARG A 187 3.59 15.44 -13.63
C ARG A 187 4.57 15.68 -12.49
N PHE A 188 4.24 16.61 -11.59
CA PHE A 188 5.05 16.89 -10.40
C PHE A 188 5.25 15.66 -9.50
N LEU A 189 4.22 14.84 -9.33
CA LEU A 189 4.31 13.57 -8.58
C LEU A 189 5.19 12.55 -9.31
N THR A 190 4.97 12.37 -10.61
CA THR A 190 5.72 11.40 -11.43
C THR A 190 7.22 11.72 -11.46
N GLU A 191 7.62 12.99 -11.59
CA GLU A 191 9.01 13.44 -11.51
C GLU A 191 9.70 13.07 -10.18
N ARG A 192 8.92 12.78 -9.13
CA ARG A 192 9.39 12.43 -7.78
C ARG A 192 9.19 10.97 -7.44
N ASN A 193 8.89 10.12 -8.44
CA ASN A 193 8.62 8.70 -8.26
C ASN A 193 7.43 8.42 -7.31
N ILE A 194 6.45 9.33 -7.27
CA ILE A 194 5.16 9.13 -6.59
C ILE A 194 4.14 8.74 -7.65
N ILE A 195 3.43 7.63 -7.42
CA ILE A 195 2.44 7.07 -8.34
C ILE A 195 1.12 7.84 -8.21
N PRO A 196 0.69 8.58 -9.25
CA PRO A 196 -0.64 9.17 -9.27
C PRO A 196 -1.66 8.06 -9.58
N SER A 197 -2.68 7.95 -8.72
CA SER A 197 -3.77 6.98 -8.87
C SER A 197 -5.08 7.71 -9.17
N ALA A 198 -5.81 7.30 -10.20
CA ALA A 198 -7.14 7.85 -10.48
C ALA A 198 -8.18 7.20 -9.56
N GLY A 199 -8.92 8.01 -8.81
CA GLY A 199 -9.95 7.52 -7.89
C GLY A 199 -10.78 8.67 -7.35
N HIS A 200 -11.95 8.35 -6.77
CA HIS A 200 -12.90 9.37 -6.29
C HIS A 200 -13.16 10.44 -7.36
N THR A 201 -13.50 10.00 -8.57
CA THR A 201 -13.52 10.81 -9.79
C THR A 201 -14.79 10.57 -10.58
N ASN A 202 -15.36 11.66 -11.12
CA ASN A 202 -16.44 11.61 -12.11
C ASN A 202 -15.94 11.88 -13.54
N ALA A 203 -14.63 11.78 -13.76
CA ALA A 203 -14.00 12.07 -15.04
C ALA A 203 -14.59 11.21 -16.17
N GLY A 204 -14.78 11.83 -17.32
CA GLY A 204 -15.07 11.13 -18.57
C GLY A 204 -13.84 10.42 -19.14
N PHE A 205 -14.05 9.72 -20.25
CA PHE A 205 -12.97 9.00 -20.96
C PHE A 205 -11.82 9.93 -21.34
N GLU A 206 -12.10 11.08 -21.97
CA GLU A 206 -11.08 12.01 -22.45
C GLU A 206 -10.23 12.60 -21.32
N GLN A 207 -10.86 13.02 -20.22
CA GLN A 207 -10.14 13.52 -19.04
C GLN A 207 -9.25 12.44 -18.42
N THR A 208 -9.73 11.20 -18.38
CA THR A 208 -8.97 10.06 -17.88
C THR A 208 -7.76 9.77 -18.78
N GLN A 209 -7.94 9.79 -20.10
CA GLN A 209 -6.83 9.64 -21.06
C GLN A 209 -5.77 10.74 -20.87
N GLN A 210 -6.17 12.00 -20.75
CA GLN A 210 -5.25 13.10 -20.49
C GLN A 210 -4.47 12.93 -19.18
N ALA A 211 -5.11 12.41 -18.13
CA ALA A 211 -4.44 12.13 -16.86
C ALA A 211 -3.45 10.95 -16.97
N ILE A 212 -3.77 9.92 -17.76
CA ILE A 212 -2.85 8.82 -18.07
C ILE A 212 -1.64 9.35 -18.85
N GLU A 213 -1.85 10.18 -19.87
CA GLU A 213 -0.78 10.84 -20.62
C GLU A 213 0.09 11.71 -19.70
N ALA A 214 -0.52 12.41 -18.74
CA ALA A 214 0.19 13.23 -17.76
C ALA A 214 1.00 12.42 -16.74
N GLY A 215 0.68 11.14 -16.50
CA GLY A 215 1.47 10.27 -15.63
C GLY A 215 0.70 9.35 -14.67
N VAL A 216 -0.65 9.32 -14.71
CA VAL A 216 -1.43 8.35 -13.90
C VAL A 216 -1.09 6.91 -14.31
N ARG A 217 -0.82 6.04 -13.34
CA ARG A 217 -0.45 4.62 -13.57
C ARG A 217 -1.20 3.62 -12.69
N LEU A 218 -2.11 4.10 -11.86
CA LEU A 218 -2.94 3.27 -10.98
C LEU A 218 -4.39 3.76 -11.03
N ALA A 219 -5.32 2.85 -10.74
CA ALA A 219 -6.71 3.19 -10.47
C ALA A 219 -7.05 2.69 -9.05
N THR A 220 -7.52 3.60 -8.21
CA THR A 220 -7.90 3.31 -6.82
C THR A 220 -9.26 2.59 -6.84
N HIS A 221 -9.35 1.41 -6.19
CA HIS A 221 -10.60 0.63 -6.03
C HIS A 221 -11.59 0.69 -7.21
N ILE A 222 -11.17 0.16 -8.37
CA ILE A 222 -11.94 0.16 -9.63
C ILE A 222 -13.43 -0.11 -9.38
N PHE A 223 -14.28 0.70 -10.02
CA PHE A 223 -15.74 0.81 -9.86
C PHE A 223 -16.22 1.66 -8.67
N ASN A 224 -15.54 1.64 -7.53
CA ASN A 224 -15.99 2.39 -6.36
C ASN A 224 -15.70 3.88 -6.50
N ALA A 225 -16.70 4.73 -6.26
CA ALA A 225 -16.55 6.19 -6.36
C ALA A 225 -15.93 6.65 -7.70
N MET A 226 -16.29 5.96 -8.79
CA MET A 226 -15.93 6.31 -10.16
C MET A 226 -17.19 6.67 -10.95
N ARG A 227 -17.01 7.34 -12.09
CA ARG A 227 -18.08 7.50 -13.08
C ARG A 227 -18.60 6.13 -13.51
N ASP A 228 -19.92 6.00 -13.63
CA ASP A 228 -20.54 4.74 -14.04
C ASP A 228 -20.24 4.43 -15.52
N PHE A 229 -20.28 3.15 -15.86
CA PHE A 229 -20.09 2.69 -17.23
C PHE A 229 -21.42 2.72 -17.99
N ASP A 230 -21.74 3.84 -18.63
CA ASP A 230 -22.94 4.00 -19.46
C ASP A 230 -22.71 3.46 -20.89
N ILE A 231 -23.34 2.31 -21.20
CA ILE A 231 -23.28 1.66 -22.53
C ILE A 231 -24.26 2.30 -23.54
N LEU A 232 -25.15 3.19 -23.09
CA LEU A 232 -26.34 3.62 -23.83
C LEU A 232 -26.10 4.62 -24.98
N PHE A 233 -24.86 4.88 -25.41
CA PHE A 233 -24.60 5.82 -26.51
C PHE A 233 -24.00 5.23 -27.79
N HIS A 234 -23.75 3.92 -27.90
CA HIS A 234 -23.18 3.31 -29.11
C HIS A 234 -23.79 1.95 -29.55
N LEU A 235 -25.06 1.68 -29.25
CA LEU A 235 -25.87 0.67 -29.94
C LEU A 235 -27.13 1.33 -30.51
#